data_AF-A0A2E3DTW3-F1
#
_entry.id   AF-A0A2E3DTW3-F1
#
_cell.length_a   1.000
_cell.length_b   1.000
_cell.length_c   1.000
_cell.angle_alpha   90.00
_cell.angle_beta   90.00
_cell.angle_gamma   90.00
#
_symmetry.space_group_name_H-M   'P 1'
#
loop_
_entity.id
_entity.type
_entity.pdbx_description
1 polymer ?
#
loop_
_entity_poly.entity_id
_entity_poly.type
_entity_poly.pdbx_seq_one_letter_code
_entity_poly.pdbx_strand_id
1 'polypeptide(L)' 'MPIILFILLLFIDRDNFLHVFSYILLLIIYTTILIARILYAKEEWHRDPKTSKISKDKSIQKMSDFQSKLEELSNEEE' A
#
# COMPACT_ATOMS: atom_id res chain seq x y z
N MET A 1 -11.97 8.64 -12.30
CA MET A 1 -12.39 8.83 -13.70
C MET A 1 -11.94 10.23 -14.13
N PRO A 2 -10.76 10.40 -14.72
CA PRO A 2 -10.21 11.72 -15.05
C PRO A 2 -10.99 12.46 -16.14
N ILE A 3 -11.69 11.71 -17.02
CA ILE A 3 -12.44 12.25 -18.15
C ILE A 3 -13.62 13.13 -17.71
N ILE A 4 -14.33 12.75 -16.65
CA ILE A 4 -15.49 13.51 -16.17
C ILE A 4 -15.05 14.89 -15.65
N LEU A 5 -13.92 14.95 -14.93
CA LEU A 5 -13.35 16.20 -14.42
C LEU A 5 -12.93 17.09 -15.57
N PHE A 6 -12.31 16.50 -16.60
CA PHE A 6 -11.91 17.23 -17.79
C PHE A 6 -13.11 17.85 -18.54
N ILE A 7 -14.22 17.12 -18.67
CA ILE A 7 -15.44 17.68 -19.28
C ILE A 7 -16.01 18.80 -18.41
N LEU A 8 -16.10 18.60 -17.10
CA LEU A 8 -16.56 19.64 -16.17
C LEU A 8 -15.71 20.92 -16.26
N LEU A 9 -14.40 20.79 -16.45
CA LEU A 9 -13.50 21.93 -16.66
C LEU A 9 -13.90 22.76 -17.87
N LEU A 10 -14.32 22.13 -18.97
CA LEU A 10 -14.70 22.85 -20.20
C LEU A 10 -16.00 23.64 -20.04
N PHE A 11 -16.89 23.19 -19.16
CA PHE A 11 -18.19 23.81 -18.89
C PHE A 11 -18.19 24.66 -17.61
N ILE A 12 -17.02 24.91 -17.00
CA ILE A 12 -16.95 25.70 -15.78
C ILE A 12 -17.28 27.17 -16.07
N ASP A 13 -18.32 27.67 -15.41
CA ASP A 13 -18.57 29.11 -15.33
C ASP A 13 -17.49 29.76 -14.45
N ARG A 14 -16.65 30.60 -15.05
CA ARG A 14 -15.49 31.24 -14.39
C ARG A 14 -15.86 32.50 -13.62
N ASP A 15 -17.00 33.11 -13.91
CA ASP A 15 -17.45 34.31 -13.20
C ASP A 15 -18.11 33.96 -11.85
N ASN A 16 -18.53 32.70 -11.70
CA ASN A 16 -19.09 32.19 -10.45
C ASN A 16 -18.01 31.61 -9.53
N PHE A 17 -17.63 32.39 -8.50
CA PHE A 17 -16.63 31.98 -7.51
C PHE A 17 -16.95 30.64 -6.84
N LEU A 18 -18.22 30.38 -6.47
CA LEU A 18 -18.60 29.13 -5.82
C LEU A 18 -18.35 27.93 -6.74
N HIS A 19 -18.66 28.09 -8.03
CA HIS A 19 -18.50 27.02 -9.00
C HIS A 19 -17.03 26.66 -9.22
N VAL A 20 -16.18 27.68 -9.38
CA VAL A 20 -14.72 27.51 -9.51
C VAL A 20 -14.14 26.87 -8.25
N PHE A 21 -14.50 27.36 -7.07
CA PHE A 21 -14.01 26.83 -5.80
C PHE A 21 -14.41 25.36 -5.60
N SER A 22 -15.68 25.01 -5.85
CA SER A 22 -16.15 23.63 -5.75
C SER A 22 -15.41 22.70 -6.72
N TYR A 23 -15.14 23.15 -7.94
CA TYR A 23 -14.38 22.36 -8.91
C TYR A 23 -12.94 22.11 -8.43
N ILE A 24 -12.26 23.14 -7.92
CA ILE A 24 -10.89 23.01 -7.37
C ILE A 24 -10.87 22.03 -6.19
N LEU A 25 -11.81 22.16 -5.26
CA LEU A 25 -11.93 21.27 -4.11
C LEU A 25 -12.12 19.82 -4.55
N LEU A 26 -13.01 19.59 -5.53
CA LEU A 26 -13.29 18.27 -6.09
C LEU A 26 -12.06 17.67 -6.77
N LEU A 27 -11.25 18.49 -7.44
CA LEU A 27 -9.98 18.09 -8.04
C LEU A 27 -9.00 17.58 -6.98
N ILE A 28 -8.84 18.33 -5.88
CA ILE A 28 -7.95 17.98 -4.76
C ILE A 28 -8.38 16.67 -4.10
N ILE A 29 -9.69 16.52 -3.84
CA ILE A 29 -10.26 15.29 -3.26
C ILE A 29 -9.96 14.10 -4.17
N TYR A 30 -10.22 14.24 -5.47
CA TYR A 30 -9.96 13.17 -6.43
C TYR A 30 -8.49 12.77 -6.45
N THR A 31 -7.56 13.74 -6.49
CA THR A 31 -6.12 13.45 -6.43
C THR A 31 -5.72 12.78 -5.13
N THR A 32 -6.31 13.18 -4.00
CA THR A 32 -6.00 12.61 -2.68
C THR A 32 -6.44 11.14 -2.62
N ILE A 33 -7.63 10.82 -3.11
CA ILE A 33 -8.12 9.44 -3.19
C ILE A 33 -7.24 8.59 -4.12
N LEU A 34 -6.80 9.17 -5.25
CA LEU A 34 -5.92 8.48 -6.20
C LEU A 34 -4.57 8.14 -5.54
N ILE A 35 -3.97 9.11 -4.85
CA ILE A 35 -2.73 8.92 -4.09
C ILE A 35 -2.95 7.92 -2.96
N ALA A 36 -4.04 8.00 -2.19
CA ALA A 36 -4.33 7.04 -1.14
C ALA A 36 -4.44 5.60 -1.69
N ARG A 37 -5.07 5.42 -2.86
CA ARG A 37 -5.12 4.11 -3.53
C ARG A 37 -3.75 3.64 -4.01
N ILE A 38 -2.91 4.53 -4.54
CA ILE A 38 -1.56 4.17 -4.98
C ILE A 38 -0.70 3.75 -3.78
N LEU A 39 -0.81 4.48 -2.67
CA LEU A 39 -0.13 4.16 -1.41
C LEU A 39 -0.62 2.83 -0.84
N TYR A 40 -1.93 2.59 -0.84
CA TYR A 40 -2.49 1.33 -0.38
C TYR A 40 -1.98 0.14 -1.21
N ALA A 41 -1.97 0.27 -2.54
CA ALA A 41 -1.41 -0.76 -3.41
C ALA A 41 0.10 -0.93 -3.20
N LYS A 42 0.84 0.15 -2.94
CA LYS A 42 2.27 0.11 -2.62
C LYS A 42 2.53 -0.61 -1.28
N GLU A 43 1.74 -0.31 -0.26
CA GLU A 43 1.81 -0.96 1.04
C GLU A 43 1.52 -2.46 0.90
N GLU A 44 0.49 -2.84 0.15
CA GLU A 44 0.18 -4.25 -0.13
C GLU A 44 1.29 -4.95 -0.94
N TRP A 45 1.95 -4.24 -1.87
CA TRP A 45 3.07 -4.79 -2.64
C TRP A 45 4.32 -5.02 -1.77
N HIS A 46 4.55 -4.17 -0.76
CA HIS A 46 5.61 -4.36 0.23
C HIS A 46 5.24 -5.30 1.37
N ARG A 47 3.94 -5.55 1.57
CA ARG A 47 3.44 -6.53 2.52
C ARG A 47 3.61 -7.93 1.94
N ASP A 48 4.84 -8.40 2.01
CA ASP A 48 5.29 -9.68 1.50
C ASP A 48 4.32 -10.81 1.93
N PRO A 49 3.50 -11.35 1.01
CA PRO A 49 2.48 -12.34 1.37
C PRO A 49 3.10 -13.66 1.86
N LYS A 50 4.40 -13.84 1.63
CA LYS A 50 5.17 -14.95 2.16
C LYS A 50 5.42 -14.79 3.66
N THR A 51 5.85 -13.65 4.18
CA THR A 51 6.28 -13.52 5.59
C THR A 51 5.15 -13.74 6.59
N SER A 52 3.93 -13.32 6.28
CA SER A 52 2.74 -13.52 7.15
C SER A 52 2.25 -14.97 7.20
N LYS A 53 2.55 -15.80 6.18
CA LYS A 53 2.30 -17.24 6.17
C LYS A 53 3.51 -18.05 6.66
N ILE A 54 4.74 -17.63 6.30
CA ILE A 54 6.02 -18.22 6.72
C ILE A 54 6.14 -18.25 8.25
N SER A 55 5.76 -17.17 8.91
CA SER A 55 5.84 -17.04 10.37
C SER A 55 4.74 -17.84 11.10
N LYS A 56 3.74 -18.33 10.37
CA LYS A 56 2.66 -19.17 10.89
C LYS A 56 2.80 -20.64 10.49
N ASP A 57 3.78 -20.97 9.66
CA ASP A 57 3.99 -22.32 9.14
C ASP A 57 4.82 -23.14 10.13
N LYS A 58 4.20 -24.19 10.68
CA LYS A 58 4.79 -25.08 11.69
C LYS A 58 6.05 -25.78 11.17
N SER A 59 6.18 -25.95 9.85
CA SER A 59 7.37 -26.50 9.20
C SER A 59 8.59 -25.60 9.34
N ILE A 60 8.41 -24.29 9.24
CA ILE A 60 9.50 -23.30 9.27
C ILE A 60 9.95 -23.05 10.71
N GLN A 61 9.01 -23.06 11.66
CA GLN A 61 9.34 -23.04 13.09
C GLN A 61 10.20 -24.25 13.48
N LYS A 62 9.85 -25.46 12.99
CA LYS A 62 10.70 -26.65 13.20
C LYS A 62 12.08 -26.52 12.59
N MET A 63 12.20 -25.90 11.42
CA MET A 63 13.50 -25.73 10.76
C MET A 63 14.39 -24.72 11.49
N SER A 64 13.79 -23.69 12.10
CA SER A 64 14.47 -22.80 13.06
C SER A 64 14.99 -23.58 14.26
N ASP A 65 14.16 -24.42 14.87
CA ASP A 65 14.56 -25.24 16.02
C ASP A 65 15.68 -26.24 15.66
N PHE A 66 15.67 -26.79 14.45
CA PHE A 66 16.75 -27.64 13.94
C PHE A 66 18.06 -26.86 13.75
N GLN A 67 18.00 -25.62 13.27
CA GLN A 67 19.17 -24.79 13.06
C GLN A 67 19.83 -24.42 14.40
N SER A 68 19.03 -24.05 15.41
CA SER A 68 19.51 -23.79 16.77
C SER A 68 20.21 -25.01 17.38
N LYS A 69 19.65 -26.21 17.16
CA LYS A 69 20.23 -27.45 17.70
C LYS A 69 21.53 -27.85 17.02
N LEU A 70 21.68 -27.54 15.73
CA LEU A 70 22.94 -27.75 15.01
C LEU A 70 24.03 -26.80 15.47
N GLU A 71 23.67 -25.54 15.77
CA GLU A 71 24.60 -24.53 16.30
C GLU A 71 25.06 -24.86 17.73
N GLU A 72 24.14 -25.41 18.56
CA GLU A 72 24.47 -25.94 19.89
C GLU A 72 25.44 -27.12 19.81
N LEU A 73 25.20 -28.08 18.91
CA LEU A 73 26.09 -29.23 18.71
C LEU A 73 27.46 -28.82 18.14
N SER A 74 27.53 -27.84 17.24
CA SER A 74 28.81 -27.34 16.73
C SER A 74 29.65 -26.62 17.78
N ASN A 75 28.99 -25.99 18.77
CA ASN A 75 29.68 -25.35 19.89
C ASN A 75 30.06 -26.33 21.01
N GLU A 76 29.46 -27.53 21.06
CA GLU A 76 29.86 -28.61 21.98
C GLU A 76 31.05 -29.44 21.45
N GLU A 77 31.34 -29.38 20.15
CA GLU A 77 32.49 -30.06 19.51
C GLU A 77 33.79 -29.22 19.50
N GLU A 78 33.77 -27.98 20.01
CA GLU A 78 34.94 -27.09 20.21
C GLU A 78 35.41 -27.06 21.67
#